data_AF-A0A963L359-F1
#
_entry.id   AF-A0A963L359-F1
#
_cell.length_a   1.000
_cell.length_b   1.000
_cell.length_c   1.000
_cell.angle_alpha   90.00
_cell.angle_beta   90.00
_cell.angle_gamma   90.00
#
_symmetry.space_group_name_H-M   'P 1'
#
loop_
_entity.id
_entity.type
_entity.pdbx_description
1 polymer ?
#
loop_
_entity_poly.entity_id
_entity_poly.type
_entity_poly.pdbx_seq_one_letter_code
_entity_poly.pdbx_strand_id
1 'polypeptide(L)'
;MAPTDLPPRSHPYARLTPDVVLDALASVGLWGDGRLSALSSYENRVYQVHLETPHDGLEQVVTKFYRPGRWTDDQITEEHAFAADLVA
;
A
#
# COMPACT_ATOMS: atom_id res chain seq x y z
N MET A 1 -16.61 -29.27 -28.40
CA MET A 1 -15.73 -28.17 -27.97
C MET A 1 -16.08 -27.89 -26.52
N ALA A 2 -15.28 -28.39 -25.57
CA ALA A 2 -15.55 -28.21 -24.14
C ALA A 2 -15.19 -26.76 -23.74
N PRO A 3 -15.94 -26.13 -22.82
CA PRO A 3 -15.58 -24.80 -22.33
C PRO A 3 -14.31 -24.91 -21.49
N THR A 4 -13.28 -24.15 -21.86
CA THR A 4 -12.07 -23.98 -21.04
C THR A 4 -12.45 -23.16 -19.81
N ASP A 5 -12.62 -23.82 -18.67
CA ASP A 5 -12.76 -23.15 -17.38
C ASP A 5 -11.40 -22.56 -17.00
N LEU A 6 -11.22 -21.25 -17.22
CA LEU A 6 -10.04 -20.53 -16.75
C LEU A 6 -10.20 -20.35 -15.23
N PRO A 7 -9.18 -20.69 -14.41
CA PRO A 7 -9.28 -20.53 -12.98
C PRO A 7 -9.56 -19.05 -12.65
N PRO A 8 -10.38 -18.76 -11.62
CA PRO A 8 -10.72 -17.40 -11.26
C PRO A 8 -9.44 -16.62 -10.97
N ARG A 9 -9.25 -15.51 -11.70
CA ARG A 9 -8.14 -14.60 -11.43
C ARG A 9 -8.34 -14.00 -10.05
N SER A 10 -7.47 -14.39 -9.12
CA SER A 10 -7.47 -13.82 -7.77
C SER A 10 -7.28 -12.31 -7.85
N HIS A 11 -8.01 -11.57 -7.01
CA HIS A 11 -7.88 -10.12 -6.95
C HIS A 11 -6.42 -9.73 -6.62
N PRO A 12 -5.81 -8.71 -7.26
CA PRO A 12 -4.39 -8.38 -7.09
C PRO A 12 -3.95 -8.15 -5.64
N TYR A 13 -4.88 -7.69 -4.79
CA TYR A 13 -4.66 -7.42 -3.38
C TYR A 13 -5.18 -8.53 -2.45
N ALA A 14 -5.51 -9.72 -2.96
CA ALA A 14 -6.08 -10.81 -2.16
C ALA A 14 -5.16 -11.27 -1.02
N ARG A 15 -3.84 -11.03 -1.14
CA ARG A 15 -2.84 -11.35 -0.11
C ARG A 15 -2.49 -10.18 0.81
N LEU A 16 -3.05 -8.98 0.56
CA LEU A 16 -2.79 -7.79 1.36
C LEU A 16 -3.77 -7.73 2.54
N THR A 17 -3.56 -8.62 3.50
CA THR A 17 -4.35 -8.67 4.75
C THR A 17 -3.92 -7.54 5.69
N PRO A 18 -4.71 -7.21 6.72
CA PRO A 18 -4.32 -6.24 7.74
C PRO A 18 -2.95 -6.54 8.36
N ASP A 19 -2.66 -7.80 8.68
CA ASP A 19 -1.36 -8.20 9.24
C ASP A 19 -0.21 -7.90 8.29
N VAL A 20 -0.37 -8.20 6.99
CA VAL A 20 0.65 -7.87 5.97
C VAL A 20 0.87 -6.37 5.84
N VAL A 21 -0.18 -5.56 6.02
CA VAL A 21 -0.06 -4.09 6.02
C VAL A 21 0.74 -3.61 7.23
N LEU A 22 0.47 -4.16 8.42
CA LEU A 22 1.20 -3.82 9.64
C LEU A 22 2.65 -4.30 9.60
N ASP A 23 2.92 -5.51 9.07
CA ASP A 23 4.27 -6.04 8.86
C ASP A 23 5.05 -5.17 7.86
N ALA A 24 4.41 -4.73 6.78
CA ALA A 24 5.03 -3.82 5.80
C ALA A 24 5.36 -2.46 6.44
N LEU A 25 4.49 -1.92 7.29
CA LEU A 25 4.76 -0.69 8.03
C LEU A 25 5.94 -0.88 9.00
N ALA A 26 5.98 -2.01 9.72
CA ALA A 26 7.08 -2.35 10.62
C ALA A 26 8.42 -2.49 9.87
N SER A 27 8.40 -2.98 8.62
CA SER A 27 9.60 -3.11 7.79
C SER A 27 10.28 -1.78 7.45
N VAL A 28 9.56 -0.66 7.55
CA VAL A 28 10.09 0.69 7.37
C VAL A 28 10.30 1.44 8.69
N GLY A 29 10.25 0.73 9.83
CA GLY A 29 10.54 1.29 11.16
C GLY A 29 9.38 2.06 11.80
N LEU A 30 8.15 1.81 11.35
CA LEU A 30 6.94 2.41 11.92
C LEU A 30 6.03 1.31 12.46
N TRP A 31 5.44 1.52 13.64
CA TRP A 31 4.54 0.53 14.25
C TRP A 31 3.14 1.11 14.39
N GLY A 32 2.15 0.35 13.92
CA GLY A 32 0.74 0.74 13.99
C GLY A 32 0.07 0.22 15.26
N ASP A 33 -0.83 1.00 15.86
CA ASP A 33 -1.53 0.64 17.10
C ASP A 33 -2.72 -0.33 16.91
N GLY A 34 -2.85 -0.87 15.70
CA GLY A 34 -3.94 -1.75 15.28
C GLY A 34 -5.15 -1.03 14.66
N ARG A 35 -5.27 0.30 14.78
CA ARG A 35 -6.32 1.06 14.08
C ARG A 35 -5.94 1.24 12.61
N LEU A 36 -6.60 0.48 11.75
CA LEU A 36 -6.38 0.45 10.31
C LEU A 36 -7.68 0.77 9.55
N SER A 37 -7.69 1.85 8.77
CA SER A 37 -8.83 2.25 7.92
C SER A 37 -8.48 2.15 6.44
N ALA A 38 -9.20 1.32 5.68
CA ALA A 38 -9.06 1.28 4.23
C ALA A 38 -9.65 2.56 3.61
N LEU A 39 -8.88 3.25 2.76
CA LEU A 39 -9.32 4.46 2.08
C LEU A 39 -9.83 4.14 0.66
N SER A 40 -10.77 4.95 0.18
CA SER A 40 -11.29 4.85 -1.18
C SER A 40 -10.21 5.22 -2.20
N SER A 41 -9.68 4.22 -2.89
CA SER A 41 -8.73 4.38 -3.99
C SER A 41 -9.03 3.36 -5.10
N TYR A 42 -8.99 3.80 -6.35
CA TYR A 42 -9.36 2.97 -7.50
C TYR A 42 -8.20 2.12 -8.03
N GLU A 43 -6.98 2.66 -8.03
CA GLU A 43 -5.81 1.99 -8.61
C GLU A 43 -5.01 1.22 -7.56
N ASN A 44 -4.63 1.93 -6.49
CA ASN A 44 -3.77 1.44 -5.42
C ASN A 44 -4.61 0.99 -4.22
N ARG A 45 -4.08 0.08 -3.41
CA ARG A 45 -4.68 -0.18 -2.10
C ARG A 45 -4.09 0.79 -1.11
N VAL A 46 -4.94 1.59 -0.47
CA VAL A 46 -4.51 2.64 0.46
C VAL A 46 -5.13 2.39 1.83
N TYR A 47 -4.32 2.52 2.87
CA TYR A 47 -4.78 2.48 4.25
C TYR A 47 -4.27 3.68 5.04
N GLN A 48 -5.10 4.20 5.94
CA GLN A 48 -4.69 5.06 7.03
C GLN A 48 -4.40 4.18 8.25
N VAL A 49 -3.21 4.33 8.81
CA VAL A 49 -2.74 3.58 9.98
C VAL A 49 -2.46 4.58 11.10
N HIS A 50 -3.00 4.33 12.29
CA HIS A 50 -2.57 5.06 13.49
C HIS A 50 -1.29 4.43 14.04
N LEU A 51 -0.36 5.26 14.47
CA LEU A 51 0.93 4.84 14.99
C LEU A 51 0.87 4.62 16.51
N GLU A 52 1.64 3.65 17.00
CA GLU A 52 1.84 3.44 18.44
C GLU A 52 2.58 4.61 19.09
N THR A 53 3.53 5.20 18.36
CA THR A 53 4.28 6.38 18.77
C THR A 53 4.30 7.38 17.62
N PRO A 54 4.08 8.69 17.87
CA PRO A 54 4.10 9.69 16.81
C PRO A 54 5.42 9.69 16.02
N HIS A 55 5.33 9.80 14.69
CA HIS A 55 6.47 9.94 13.79
C HIS A 55 6.43 11.32 13.16
N ASP A 56 7.49 12.11 13.29
CA ASP A 56 7.53 13.52 12.87
C ASP A 56 6.35 14.36 13.40
N GLY A 57 5.90 14.07 14.62
CA GLY A 57 4.75 14.71 15.25
C GLY A 57 3.39 14.27 14.72
N LEU A 58 3.33 13.32 13.80
CA LEU A 58 2.11 12.76 13.24
C LEU A 58 1.72 11.46 13.97
N GLU A 59 0.47 11.36 14.41
CA GLU A 59 -0.07 10.14 15.03
C GLU A 59 -0.54 9.10 14.01
N GLN A 60 -0.54 9.44 12.72
CA GLN A 60 -1.11 8.65 11.66
C GLN A 60 -0.31 8.79 10.38
N VAL A 61 -0.29 7.72 9.58
CA VAL A 61 0.33 7.69 8.25
C VAL A 61 -0.61 7.07 7.24
N VAL A 62 -0.38 7.39 5.97
CA VAL A 62 -1.07 6.77 4.83
C VAL A 62 -0.09 5.81 4.15
N THR A 63 -0.47 4.55 4.05
CA THR A 63 0.27 3.53 3.28
C THR A 63 -0.36 3.35 1.91
N LYS A 64 0.45 3.36 0.86
CA LYS A 64 0.05 3.19 -0.53
C LYS A 64 0.72 1.93 -1.09
N PHE A 65 -0.08 0.91 -1.40
CA PHE A 65 0.39 -0.33 -2.01
C PHE A 65 0.07 -0.31 -3.50
N TYR A 66 1.12 -0.24 -4.33
CA TYR A 66 0.99 -0.25 -5.78
C TYR A 66 0.41 -1.56 -6.30
N ARG A 67 -0.41 -1.47 -7.35
CA ARG A 67 -0.96 -2.67 -8.01
C ARG A 67 0.19 -3.51 -8.58
N PRO A 68 0.31 -4.80 -8.20
CA PRO A 68 1.36 -5.67 -8.72
C PRO A 68 1.39 -5.69 -10.26
N GLY A 69 2.59 -5.52 -10.83
CA GLY A 69 2.82 -5.56 -12.28
C GLY A 69 2.25 -4.39 -13.08
N ARG A 70 1.72 -3.35 -12.43
CA ARG A 70 1.22 -2.15 -13.11
C ARG A 70 2.33 -1.16 -13.46
N TRP A 71 3.32 -1.05 -12.58
CA TRP A 71 4.45 -0.13 -12.70
C TRP A 71 5.76 -0.88 -12.45
N THR A 72 6.83 -0.46 -13.12
CA THR A 72 8.19 -0.89 -12.79
C THR A 72 8.74 -0.12 -11.60
N ASP A 73 9.78 -0.64 -10.96
CA ASP A 73 10.45 0.04 -9.85
C ASP A 73 11.03 1.40 -10.29
N ASP A 74 11.52 1.50 -11.53
CA ASP A 74 12.00 2.76 -12.11
C ASP A 74 10.87 3.80 -12.21
N GLN A 75 9.68 3.41 -12.68
CA GLN A 75 8.52 4.30 -12.78
C GLN A 75 8.01 4.74 -11.41
N ILE A 76 8.04 3.85 -10.42
CA ILE A 76 7.70 4.20 -9.04
C ILE A 76 8.73 5.20 -8.51
N THR A 77 10.02 4.94 -8.70
CA THR A 77 11.09 5.83 -8.26
C THR A 77 11.00 7.21 -8.91
N GLU A 78 10.69 7.29 -10.20
CA GLU A 78 10.43 8.54 -10.92
C GLU A 78 9.25 9.32 -10.31
N GLU A 79 8.13 8.65 -9.99
CA GLU A 79 6.98 9.27 -9.29
C GLU A 79 7.41 9.85 -7.94
N HIS A 80 8.19 9.10 -7.16
CA HIS A 80 8.70 9.55 -5.86
C HIS A 80 9.63 10.76 -5.98
N ALA A 81 10.55 10.74 -6.95
CA ALA A 81 11.46 11.86 -7.20
C ALA A 81 10.68 13.12 -7.60
N PHE A 82 9.71 12.99 -8.51
CA PHE A 82 8.86 14.10 -8.93
C PHE A 82 8.04 14.68 -7.76
N ALA A 83 7.50 13.83 -6.89
CA ALA A 83 6.77 14.29 -5.70
C ALA A 83 7.66 15.06 -4.72
N ALA A 84 8.92 14.64 -4.56
CA ALA A 84 9.89 15.35 -3.71
C ALA A 84 10.26 16.72 -4.31
N ASP A 85 10.45 16.81 -5.62
CA ASP A 85 10.77 18.07 -6.31
C ASP A 85 9.66 19.13 -6.15
N LEU A 86 8.39 18.72 -6.00
CA LEU A 86 7.27 19.65 -5.78
C LEU A 86 7.21 20.27 -4.37
N VAL A 87 7.91 19.68 -3.40
CA VAL A 87 7.94 20.18 -2.00
C VAL A 87 9.09 21.18 -1.79
N ALA A 88 10.07 21.22 -2.71
CA ALA A 88 11.23 22.12 -2.69
C ALA A 88 10.89 23.56 -3.13
#